data_AF-A0A2N2GQH1-F1
#
_entry.id   AF-A0A2N2GQH1-F1
#
_cell.length_a   1.000
_cell.length_b   1.000
_cell.length_c   1.000
_cell.angle_alpha   90.00
_cell.angle_beta   90.00
_cell.angle_gamma   90.00
#
_symmetry.space_group_name_H-M   'P 1'
#
loop_
_entity.id
_entity.type
_entity.pdbx_description
1 polymer ?
#
loop_
_entity_poly.entity_id
_entity_poly.type
_entity_poly.pdbx_seq_one_letter_code
_entity_poly.pdbx_strand_id
1 'polypeptide(L)'
;MLWSCDTKTKNVDSCGDDFRDPTEDCDGPDLRNMNCIYMGYSGGRLSCTSACIFDESECQNVCGNNLLEPSEECGDGSVNGTDDCDGSDLSGATCASLGHGSGSLACAADCTFNESACVPRSTNADLDTLTVSSGTLTPNFSASTIFYSVTVTTAVWRAACWCCSSTSGTCGAPRSSTRS
;
A
#
# COMPACT_ATOMS: atom_id res chain seq x y z
N MET A 1 -37.75 46.04 -49.57
CA MET A 1 -36.43 45.84 -48.94
C MET A 1 -36.48 44.48 -48.28
N LEU A 2 -35.88 43.48 -48.93
CA LEU A 2 -35.83 42.11 -48.43
C LEU A 2 -34.82 42.06 -47.29
N TRP A 3 -35.32 41.97 -46.06
CA TRP A 3 -34.48 41.69 -44.91
C TRP A 3 -34.16 40.20 -44.94
N SER A 4 -33.01 39.86 -45.52
CA SER A 4 -32.42 38.54 -45.27
C SER A 4 -31.93 38.53 -43.84
N CYS A 5 -32.21 37.46 -43.08
CA CYS A 5 -31.42 37.18 -41.90
C CYS A 5 -29.98 36.94 -42.38
N ASP A 6 -29.08 37.87 -42.07
CA ASP A 6 -27.64 37.62 -42.05
C ASP A 6 -27.36 36.76 -40.81
N THR A 7 -27.96 35.57 -40.77
CA THR A 7 -27.44 34.52 -39.92
C THR A 7 -26.16 34.12 -40.61
N LYS A 8 -25.04 34.64 -40.09
CA LYS A 8 -23.74 34.03 -40.32
C LYS A 8 -23.93 32.56 -39.98
N THR A 9 -24.09 31.72 -41.00
CA THR A 9 -23.89 30.30 -40.82
C THR A 9 -22.44 30.23 -40.43
N LYS A 10 -22.20 30.11 -39.12
CA LYS A 10 -20.91 29.74 -38.61
C LYS A 10 -20.63 28.38 -39.23
N ASN A 11 -19.92 28.38 -40.35
CA ASN A 11 -18.98 27.32 -40.66
C ASN A 11 -17.72 27.65 -39.86
N VAL A 12 -17.92 27.80 -38.55
CA VAL A 12 -16.86 27.95 -37.56
C VAL A 12 -16.61 26.53 -37.13
N ASP A 13 -15.33 26.19 -36.96
CA ASP A 13 -14.85 24.87 -36.60
C ASP A 13 -15.91 24.07 -35.87
N SER A 14 -16.31 22.91 -36.42
CA SER A 14 -17.33 22.05 -35.82
C SER A 14 -17.05 21.85 -34.33
N CYS A 15 -15.75 21.87 -33.98
CA CYS A 15 -15.20 21.73 -32.65
C CYS A 15 -14.68 23.03 -32.03
N GLY A 16 -14.99 23.26 -30.76
CA GLY A 16 -14.42 24.33 -29.95
C GLY A 16 -15.23 25.63 -29.96
N ASP A 17 -16.52 25.58 -30.32
CA ASP A 17 -17.39 26.75 -30.34
C ASP A 17 -18.38 26.81 -29.17
N ASP A 18 -18.16 25.94 -28.17
CA ASP A 18 -18.99 25.75 -26.98
C ASP A 18 -20.42 25.34 -27.33
N PHE A 19 -20.64 24.79 -28.54
CA PHE A 19 -21.90 24.33 -29.05
C PHE A 19 -21.78 22.95 -29.69
N ARG A 20 -21.99 21.94 -28.85
CA ARG A 20 -22.01 20.51 -29.21
C ARG A 20 -22.77 20.20 -30.50
N ASP A 21 -22.04 19.82 -31.54
CA ASP A 21 -22.60 19.36 -32.80
C ASP A 21 -22.97 17.86 -32.77
N PRO A 22 -23.87 17.38 -33.66
CA PRO A 22 -24.32 15.98 -33.67
C PRO A 22 -23.21 14.94 -33.91
N THR A 23 -22.10 15.31 -34.55
CA THR A 23 -21.02 14.38 -34.96
C THR A 23 -19.87 14.31 -33.95
N GLU A 24 -19.87 15.18 -32.95
CA GLU A 24 -18.78 15.31 -31.99
C GLU A 24 -18.96 14.37 -30.81
N ASP A 25 -17.90 14.09 -30.06
CA ASP A 25 -17.99 13.37 -28.79
C ASP A 25 -18.08 14.35 -27.60
N CYS A 26 -17.47 15.52 -27.72
CA CYS A 26 -17.44 16.61 -26.74
C CYS A 26 -17.23 17.95 -27.47
N ASP A 27 -17.41 19.09 -26.80
CA ASP A 27 -17.03 20.40 -27.34
C ASP A 27 -16.49 21.30 -26.22
N GLY A 28 -15.19 21.59 -26.26
CA GLY A 28 -14.51 22.37 -25.23
C GLY A 28 -14.74 21.77 -23.82
N PRO A 29 -15.36 22.49 -22.88
CA PRO A 29 -15.68 21.96 -21.55
C PRO A 29 -16.96 21.08 -21.51
N ASP A 30 -17.77 21.04 -22.58
CA ASP A 30 -18.96 20.18 -22.64
C ASP A 30 -18.57 18.72 -22.94
N LEU A 31 -18.50 17.92 -21.87
CA LEU A 31 -18.19 16.49 -21.93
C LEU A 31 -19.45 15.60 -21.89
N ARG A 32 -20.66 16.13 -22.06
CA ARG A 32 -21.92 15.35 -21.99
C ARG A 32 -22.18 14.65 -20.65
N ASN A 33 -21.58 15.14 -19.56
CA ASN A 33 -21.51 14.47 -18.26
C ASN A 33 -20.74 13.14 -18.28
N MET A 34 -20.01 12.83 -19.36
CA MET A 34 -19.03 11.76 -19.36
C MET A 34 -17.86 12.18 -18.47
N ASN A 35 -17.27 11.19 -17.83
CA ASN A 35 -16.05 11.30 -17.04
C ASN A 35 -15.28 9.98 -17.19
N CYS A 36 -14.07 9.94 -16.68
CA CYS A 36 -13.24 8.74 -16.74
C CYS A 36 -13.93 7.51 -16.14
N ILE A 37 -14.71 7.68 -15.06
CA ILE A 37 -15.46 6.56 -14.44
C ILE A 37 -16.46 5.94 -15.42
N TYR A 38 -17.17 6.75 -16.21
CA TYR A 38 -18.09 6.22 -17.22
C TYR A 38 -17.38 5.56 -18.41
N MET A 39 -16.11 5.87 -18.66
CA MET A 39 -15.29 5.25 -19.69
C MET A 39 -14.61 3.96 -19.21
N GLY A 40 -14.88 3.53 -17.96
CA GLY A 40 -14.28 2.32 -17.40
C GLY A 40 -12.94 2.56 -16.74
N TYR A 41 -12.64 3.81 -16.37
CA TYR A 41 -11.49 4.13 -15.55
C TYR A 41 -11.85 4.29 -14.07
N SER A 42 -10.87 4.30 -13.19
CA SER A 42 -11.08 4.49 -11.74
C SER A 42 -11.20 5.95 -11.32
N GLY A 43 -10.66 6.88 -12.12
CA GLY A 43 -10.68 8.30 -11.82
C GLY A 43 -9.95 9.15 -12.85
N GLY A 44 -9.50 10.33 -12.43
CA GLY A 44 -8.80 11.28 -13.30
C GLY A 44 -9.70 12.31 -13.96
N ARG A 45 -9.14 13.01 -14.95
CA ARG A 45 -9.77 14.13 -15.64
C ARG A 45 -10.00 13.76 -17.10
N LEU A 46 -11.27 13.66 -17.49
CA LEU A 46 -11.63 13.56 -18.90
C LEU A 46 -11.53 14.95 -19.53
N SER A 47 -10.93 15.07 -20.71
CA SER A 47 -10.89 16.34 -21.44
C SER A 47 -11.33 16.16 -22.89
N CYS A 48 -11.52 17.28 -23.60
CA CYS A 48 -11.90 17.28 -25.00
C CYS A 48 -10.72 17.76 -25.85
N THR A 49 -10.32 16.96 -26.83
CA THR A 49 -9.27 17.37 -27.77
C THR A 49 -9.76 18.47 -28.71
N SER A 50 -8.84 19.15 -29.41
CA SER A 50 -9.19 20.10 -30.48
C SER A 50 -9.82 19.44 -31.72
N ALA A 51 -9.96 18.11 -31.71
CA ALA A 51 -10.68 17.34 -32.73
C ALA A 51 -12.07 16.88 -32.23
N CYS A 52 -12.50 17.33 -31.05
CA CYS A 52 -13.77 17.01 -30.41
C CYS A 52 -14.01 15.51 -30.17
N ILE A 53 -12.90 14.84 -29.87
CA ILE A 53 -12.82 13.48 -29.37
C ILE A 53 -12.44 13.55 -27.89
N PHE A 54 -13.01 12.65 -27.08
CA PHE A 54 -12.61 12.47 -25.68
C PHE A 54 -11.12 12.14 -25.57
N ASP A 55 -10.44 12.85 -24.67
CA ASP A 55 -9.07 12.59 -24.30
C ASP A 55 -9.04 11.89 -22.94
N GLU A 56 -8.71 10.60 -22.97
CA GLU A 56 -8.60 9.71 -21.82
C GLU A 56 -7.18 9.67 -21.24
N SER A 57 -6.23 10.46 -21.76
CA SER A 57 -4.83 10.44 -21.32
C SER A 57 -4.60 10.93 -19.88
N GLU A 58 -5.51 11.76 -19.34
CA GLU A 58 -5.52 12.19 -17.94
C GLU A 58 -6.46 11.34 -17.07
N CYS A 59 -7.05 10.27 -17.62
CA CYS A 59 -7.76 9.28 -16.82
C CYS A 59 -6.75 8.44 -16.03
N GLN A 60 -7.08 8.17 -14.78
CA GLN A 60 -6.21 7.46 -13.85
C GLN A 60 -6.54 5.99 -13.89
N ASN A 61 -5.50 5.16 -14.05
CA ASN A 61 -5.55 3.74 -13.72
C ASN A 61 -5.23 3.55 -12.24
N VAL A 62 -6.00 2.72 -11.55
CA VAL A 62 -5.76 2.35 -10.16
C VAL A 62 -5.86 0.85 -10.02
N CYS A 63 -4.70 0.21 -9.95
CA CYS A 63 -4.60 -1.20 -9.63
C CYS A 63 -5.33 -1.56 -8.34
N GLY A 64 -5.95 -2.74 -8.33
CA GLY A 64 -6.51 -3.31 -7.10
C GLY A 64 -7.88 -2.81 -6.67
N ASN A 65 -8.56 -2.08 -7.53
CA ASN A 65 -9.94 -1.65 -7.34
C ASN A 65 -10.96 -2.69 -7.88
N ASN A 66 -10.50 -3.87 -8.31
CA ASN A 66 -11.26 -4.92 -8.98
C ASN A 66 -11.97 -4.47 -10.28
N LEU A 67 -11.41 -3.47 -10.95
CA LEU A 67 -11.86 -2.97 -12.24
C LEU A 67 -10.69 -3.06 -13.23
N LEU A 68 -10.82 -3.90 -14.25
CA LEU A 68 -9.83 -4.03 -15.31
C LEU A 68 -9.93 -2.83 -16.26
N GLU A 69 -8.97 -1.91 -16.19
CA GLU A 69 -8.92 -0.70 -17.02
C GLU A 69 -8.29 -1.00 -18.41
N PRO A 70 -8.63 -0.24 -19.48
CA PRO A 70 -8.26 -0.60 -20.87
C PRO A 70 -6.75 -0.74 -21.15
N SER A 71 -5.91 -0.16 -20.30
CA SER A 71 -4.44 -0.18 -20.39
C SER A 71 -3.78 -0.86 -19.18
N GLU A 72 -4.55 -1.58 -18.36
CA GLU A 72 -4.08 -2.28 -17.17
C GLU A 72 -4.20 -3.80 -17.34
N GLU A 73 -3.20 -4.55 -16.86
CA GLU A 73 -3.26 -6.01 -16.77
C GLU A 73 -3.72 -6.46 -15.37
N CYS A 74 -3.44 -5.66 -14.34
CA CYS A 74 -3.94 -5.87 -12.98
C CYS A 74 -5.33 -5.23 -12.75
N GLY A 75 -5.94 -5.53 -11.59
CA GLY A 75 -7.29 -5.10 -11.23
C GLY A 75 -8.37 -6.08 -11.68
N ASP A 76 -8.00 -7.23 -12.27
CA ASP A 76 -8.92 -8.32 -12.60
C ASP A 76 -9.13 -9.30 -11.42
N GLY A 77 -8.44 -9.06 -10.31
CA GLY A 77 -8.45 -9.87 -9.10
C GLY A 77 -7.46 -11.04 -9.14
N SER A 78 -6.51 -11.06 -10.07
CA SER A 78 -5.52 -12.12 -10.23
C SER A 78 -4.16 -11.57 -10.66
N VAL A 79 -3.10 -11.92 -9.92
CA VAL A 79 -1.73 -11.64 -10.38
C VAL A 79 -1.40 -12.53 -11.58
N ASN A 80 -1.30 -11.94 -12.78
CA ASN A 80 -1.07 -12.66 -14.03
C ASN A 80 -0.27 -11.83 -15.04
N GLY A 81 0.07 -12.42 -16.20
CA GLY A 81 0.75 -11.68 -17.27
C GLY A 81 2.10 -11.08 -16.85
N THR A 82 2.19 -9.75 -16.90
CA THR A 82 3.37 -8.99 -16.45
C THR A 82 3.20 -8.28 -15.11
N ASP A 83 2.07 -8.47 -14.42
CA ASP A 83 1.79 -7.82 -13.14
C ASP A 83 2.54 -8.50 -11.99
N ASP A 84 3.15 -7.69 -11.13
CA ASP A 84 3.75 -8.17 -9.89
C ASP A 84 2.70 -8.39 -8.79
N CYS A 85 1.59 -7.64 -8.85
CA CYS A 85 0.52 -7.63 -7.85
C CYS A 85 -0.81 -7.14 -8.41
N ASP A 86 -1.90 -7.45 -7.70
CA ASP A 86 -3.25 -6.95 -7.98
C ASP A 86 -3.88 -6.40 -6.70
N GLY A 87 -3.70 -5.10 -6.48
CA GLY A 87 -4.21 -4.41 -5.31
C GLY A 87 -3.66 -4.90 -3.99
N SER A 88 -4.48 -5.68 -3.28
CA SER A 88 -4.09 -6.31 -2.02
C SER A 88 -3.53 -7.72 -2.21
N ASP A 89 -3.74 -8.33 -3.39
CA ASP A 89 -3.08 -9.56 -3.76
C ASP A 89 -1.64 -9.26 -4.19
N LEU A 90 -0.72 -9.40 -3.25
CA LEU A 90 0.71 -9.22 -3.48
C LEU A 90 1.37 -10.54 -3.90
N SER A 91 0.62 -11.56 -4.32
CA SER A 91 1.12 -12.91 -4.67
C SER A 91 1.99 -13.55 -3.57
N GLY A 92 1.76 -13.18 -2.32
CA GLY A 92 2.54 -13.61 -1.15
C GLY A 92 3.87 -12.88 -0.95
N ALA A 93 4.19 -11.90 -1.79
CA ALA A 93 5.34 -11.04 -1.63
C ALA A 93 5.20 -10.14 -0.39
N THR A 94 6.34 -9.85 0.21
CA THR A 94 6.49 -8.96 1.36
C THR A 94 7.74 -8.11 1.17
N CYS A 95 7.84 -7.00 1.91
CA CYS A 95 9.10 -6.26 1.99
C CYS A 95 10.28 -7.20 2.33
N ALA A 96 10.08 -8.19 3.20
CA ALA A 96 11.12 -9.14 3.58
C ALA A 96 11.58 -10.04 2.42
N SER A 97 10.65 -10.50 1.56
CA SER A 97 10.98 -11.33 0.39
C SER A 97 11.67 -10.54 -0.73
N LEU A 98 11.43 -9.22 -0.80
CA LEU A 98 12.10 -8.31 -1.74
C LEU A 98 13.46 -7.79 -1.23
N GLY A 99 13.92 -8.27 -0.07
CA GLY A 99 15.25 -7.94 0.46
C GLY A 99 15.28 -6.82 1.50
N HIS A 100 14.13 -6.26 1.88
CA HIS A 100 14.02 -5.33 3.01
C HIS A 100 13.92 -6.05 4.35
N GLY A 101 13.97 -5.30 5.45
CA GLY A 101 13.94 -5.84 6.80
C GLY A 101 12.53 -5.97 7.36
N SER A 102 11.69 -4.94 7.14
CA SER A 102 10.30 -4.90 7.60
C SER A 102 9.51 -3.88 6.77
N GLY A 103 8.29 -3.54 7.18
CA GLY A 103 7.43 -2.55 6.52
C GLY A 103 6.19 -3.16 5.87
N SER A 104 5.42 -2.33 5.18
CA SER A 104 4.25 -2.74 4.42
C SER A 104 4.56 -2.66 2.94
N LEU A 105 4.35 -3.76 2.22
CA LEU A 105 4.38 -3.77 0.76
C LEU A 105 2.98 -3.39 0.25
N ALA A 106 2.92 -2.67 -0.86
CA ALA A 106 1.67 -2.33 -1.53
C ALA A 106 1.82 -2.53 -3.04
N CYS A 107 0.69 -2.57 -3.76
CA CYS A 107 0.69 -2.54 -5.21
C CYS A 107 0.59 -1.09 -5.70
N ALA A 108 1.44 -0.70 -6.64
CA ALA A 108 1.38 0.60 -7.29
C ALA A 108 0.31 0.63 -8.40
N ALA A 109 -0.01 1.82 -8.88
CA ALA A 109 -0.98 2.03 -9.97
C ALA A 109 -0.48 1.56 -11.35
N ASP A 110 0.79 1.18 -11.45
CA ASP A 110 1.42 0.58 -12.64
C ASP A 110 1.67 -0.92 -12.48
N CYS A 111 0.93 -1.57 -11.59
CA CYS A 111 0.98 -3.02 -11.36
C CYS A 111 2.33 -3.54 -10.83
N THR A 112 3.20 -2.64 -10.35
CA THR A 112 4.50 -2.99 -9.75
C THR A 112 4.46 -2.95 -8.23
N PHE A 113 5.42 -3.61 -7.58
CA PHE A 113 5.58 -3.51 -6.14
C PHE A 113 5.99 -2.11 -5.68
N ASN A 114 5.17 -1.51 -4.82
CA ASN A 114 5.50 -0.26 -4.14
C ASN A 114 6.27 -0.52 -2.84
N GLU A 115 7.60 -0.40 -2.93
CA GLU A 115 8.51 -0.62 -1.80
C GLU A 115 8.73 0.64 -0.92
N SER A 116 8.01 1.74 -1.17
CA SER A 116 8.26 3.03 -0.47
C SER A 116 7.98 2.98 1.04
N ALA A 117 7.09 2.09 1.48
CA ALA A 117 6.79 1.82 2.88
C ALA A 117 7.60 0.63 3.46
N CYS A 118 8.52 0.07 2.68
CA CYS A 118 9.48 -0.92 3.17
C CYS A 118 10.61 -0.24 3.94
N VAL A 119 11.01 -0.88 5.04
CA VAL A 119 12.12 -0.45 5.88
C VAL A 119 13.37 -1.23 5.47
N PRO A 120 14.45 -0.54 5.04
CA PRO A 120 15.69 -1.19 4.67
C PRO A 120 16.20 -2.12 5.78
N ARG A 121 16.88 -3.21 5.40
CA ARG A 121 17.60 -4.01 6.40
C ARG A 121 18.66 -3.13 7.06
N SER A 122 18.73 -3.19 8.39
CA SER A 122 19.84 -2.58 9.12
C SER A 122 21.16 -3.12 8.55
N THR A 123 22.06 -2.22 8.17
CA THR A 123 23.38 -2.57 7.60
C THR A 123 24.34 -3.07 8.68
N ASN A 124 24.00 -2.85 9.94
CA ASN A 124 24.61 -3.43 11.11
C ASN A 124 23.49 -3.97 12.03
N ALA A 125 23.78 -5.07 12.71
CA ALA A 125 22.97 -5.52 13.83
C ALA A 125 23.77 -5.29 15.12
N ASP A 126 24.23 -4.05 15.30
CA ASP A 126 24.97 -3.61 16.48
C ASP A 126 24.01 -3.55 17.68
N LEU A 127 23.64 -4.74 18.17
CA LEU A 127 23.02 -4.94 19.47
C LEU A 127 24.14 -4.83 20.50
N ASP A 128 24.36 -3.61 21.00
CA ASP A 128 25.47 -3.28 21.91
C ASP A 128 25.54 -4.25 23.10
N THR A 129 24.39 -4.69 23.62
CA THR A 129 24.26 -5.84 24.52
C THR A 129 22.83 -6.41 24.51
N LEU A 130 22.66 -7.71 24.23
CA LEU A 130 21.44 -8.46 24.55
C LEU A 130 21.73 -9.42 25.71
N THR A 131 21.40 -9.02 26.94
CA THR A 131 21.65 -9.84 28.13
C THR A 131 20.47 -10.77 28.39
N VAL A 132 20.62 -12.06 28.03
CA VAL A 132 19.66 -13.11 28.41
C VAL A 132 20.10 -13.72 29.73
N SER A 133 19.19 -13.85 30.70
CA SER A 133 19.49 -14.15 32.11
C SER A 133 20.34 -15.40 32.37
N SER A 134 20.39 -16.38 31.47
CA SER A 134 21.32 -17.52 31.56
C SER A 134 21.41 -18.39 30.28
N GLY A 135 21.07 -17.86 29.11
CA GLY A 135 20.96 -18.66 27.87
C GLY A 135 21.87 -18.16 26.76
N THR A 136 22.55 -19.07 26.06
CA THR A 136 23.28 -18.76 24.82
C THR A 136 22.32 -18.86 23.64
N LEU A 137 22.23 -17.81 22.82
CA LEU A 137 21.50 -17.85 21.56
C LEU A 137 22.10 -18.95 20.67
N THR A 138 21.25 -19.84 20.17
CA THR A 138 21.67 -20.91 19.25
C THR A 138 20.90 -20.77 17.94
N PRO A 139 21.59 -20.56 16.80
CA PRO A 139 23.05 -20.36 16.65
C PRO A 139 23.52 -19.00 17.20
N ASN A 140 24.84 -18.83 17.36
CA ASN A 140 25.43 -17.54 17.72
C ASN A 140 25.06 -16.48 16.68
N PHE A 141 25.01 -15.21 17.10
CA PHE A 141 24.57 -14.11 16.24
C PHE A 141 25.34 -14.09 14.90
N SER A 142 24.61 -14.07 13.79
CA SER A 142 25.17 -14.08 12.43
C SER A 142 24.31 -13.27 11.47
N ALA A 143 24.95 -12.49 10.59
CA ALA A 143 24.28 -11.65 9.61
C ALA A 143 23.35 -12.44 8.65
N SER A 144 23.55 -13.75 8.51
CA SER A 144 22.75 -14.62 7.63
C SER A 144 21.69 -15.43 8.37
N THR A 145 21.51 -15.23 9.68
CA THR A 145 20.54 -15.98 10.48
C THR A 145 19.33 -15.11 10.81
N ILE A 146 18.16 -15.52 10.30
CA ILE A 146 16.85 -14.85 10.51
C ILE A 146 16.01 -15.47 11.63
N PHE A 147 16.43 -16.63 12.15
CA PHE A 147 15.76 -17.32 13.25
C PHE A 147 16.78 -17.67 14.34
N TYR A 148 16.58 -17.11 15.52
CA TYR A 148 17.36 -17.42 16.71
C TYR A 148 16.49 -18.16 17.72
N SER A 149 17.02 -19.21 18.31
CA SER A 149 16.38 -19.90 19.44
C SER A 149 17.17 -19.64 20.71
N VAL A 150 16.48 -19.43 21.81
CA VAL A 150 17.10 -19.31 23.13
C VAL A 150 16.56 -20.41 24.02
N THR A 151 17.47 -21.27 24.49
CA THR A 151 17.14 -22.32 25.44
C THR A 151 17.55 -21.84 26.82
N VAL A 152 16.58 -21.50 27.67
CA VAL A 152 16.85 -21.08 29.05
C VAL A 152 16.81 -22.31 29.96
N THR A 153 17.96 -22.66 30.54
CA THR A 153 18.15 -23.92 31.28
C THR A 153 17.75 -23.86 32.75
N THR A 154 17.25 -22.74 33.27
CA THR A 154 16.88 -22.63 34.68
C THR A 154 15.43 -22.19 34.87
N ALA A 155 14.69 -23.08 35.53
CA ALA A 155 13.32 -22.88 35.95
C ALA A 155 13.19 -21.60 36.78
N VAL A 156 12.24 -20.75 36.41
CA VAL A 156 11.84 -19.59 37.20
C VAL A 156 11.27 -20.09 38.52
N TRP A 157 12.08 -20.20 39.58
CA TRP A 157 11.55 -20.51 40.90
C TRP A 157 10.90 -19.23 41.45
N ARG A 158 9.58 -19.12 41.21
CA ARG A 158 8.60 -18.30 41.93
C ARG A 158 9.16 -17.02 42.60
N ALA A 159 9.04 -15.89 41.92
CA ALA A 159 9.10 -14.58 42.58
C ALA A 159 7.84 -14.39 43.44
N ALA A 160 7.94 -14.66 44.75
CA ALA A 160 6.92 -14.26 45.71
C ALA A 160 7.31 -12.89 46.31
N CYS A 161 6.69 -11.82 45.81
CA CYS A 161 6.80 -10.50 46.43
C CYS A 161 5.87 -10.47 47.65
N TRP A 162 6.44 -10.40 48.85
CA TRP A 162 5.67 -10.04 50.05
C TRP A 162 5.84 -8.56 50.33
N CYS A 163 4.71 -7.89 50.56
CA CYS A 163 4.65 -6.48 50.90
C CYS A 163 5.39 -6.27 52.23
N CYS A 164 6.48 -5.51 52.20
CA CYS A 164 7.16 -5.11 53.43
C CYS A 164 6.29 -4.04 54.11
N SER A 165 5.56 -4.43 55.16
CA SER A 165 4.90 -3.47 56.05
C SER A 165 5.98 -2.61 56.70
N SER A 166 5.86 -1.30 56.52
CA SER A 166 6.86 -0.26 56.82
C SER A 166 7.20 -0.04 58.30
N THR A 167 6.84 -0.96 59.20
CA THR A 167 6.89 -0.69 60.65
C THR A 167 7.90 -1.51 61.46
N SER A 168 8.66 -2.46 60.90
CA SER A 168 9.57 -3.27 61.74
C SER A 168 10.84 -3.84 61.11
N GLY A 169 11.38 -3.24 60.04
CA GLY A 169 12.81 -3.31 59.68
C GLY A 169 13.51 -4.68 59.50
N THR A 170 12.84 -5.82 59.58
CA THR A 170 13.45 -7.15 59.39
C THR A 170 12.52 -8.10 58.63
N CYS A 171 12.96 -8.58 57.47
CA CYS A 171 12.32 -9.68 56.76
C CYS A 171 12.68 -11.00 57.45
N GLY A 172 11.69 -11.71 58.01
CA GLY A 172 11.90 -13.01 58.66
C GLY A 172 12.32 -14.08 57.66
N ALA A 173 13.35 -14.85 58.00
CA ALA A 173 13.84 -15.97 57.20
C ALA A 173 12.78 -17.09 57.05
N PRO A 174 12.79 -17.85 55.94
CA PRO A 174 11.78 -18.87 55.67
C PRO A 174 11.88 -20.04 56.66
N ARG A 175 10.74 -20.40 57.28
CA ARG A 175 10.58 -21.71 57.94
C ARG A 175 10.30 -22.75 56.87
N SER A 176 11.20 -23.72 56.72
CA SER A 176 10.98 -24.92 55.91
C SER A 176 9.92 -25.80 56.57
N SER A 177 8.73 -25.88 55.99
CA SER A 177 7.79 -26.97 56.29
C SER A 177 8.03 -28.09 55.27
N THR A 178 8.88 -29.05 55.61
CA THR A 178 8.85 -30.36 54.95
C THR A 178 7.60 -31.08 55.42
N ARG A 179 6.65 -31.29 54.50
CA ARG A 179 5.51 -32.17 54.69
C ARG A 179 6.02 -33.61 54.55
N SER A 180 5.91 -34.39 55.64
CA SER A 180 6.10 -35.85 55.64
C SER A 180 5.02 -36.55 54.81
#